data_AF-A0A428W953-F1
#
_entry.id   AF-A0A428W953-F1
#
_cell.length_a   1.000
_cell.length_b   1.000
_cell.length_c   1.000
_cell.angle_alpha   90.00
_cell.angle_beta   90.00
_cell.angle_gamma   90.00
#
_symmetry.space_group_name_H-M   'P 1'
#
loop_
_entity.id
_entity.type
_entity.pdbx_description
1 polymer ?
#
loop_
_entity_poly.entity_id
_entity_poly.type
_entity_poly.pdbx_seq_one_letter_code
_entity_poly.pdbx_strand_id
1 'polypeptide(L)'
;MTVDVLTHDEETAEAPAPEVSPAEATVTESASPSPEGSPEPAEDEAPKPKRGRPKGATASTAKKTRTVELILTVTGTADGEWQAELKNGSKWVAKGLEIPAAAVSRAAKELHADLSGPIDEVINQAREAQAAKVAALEAELEKAKQALAELDG
;
A
#
# COMPACT_ATOMS: atom_id res chain seq x y z
N MET A 1 29.54 27.79 30.08
CA MET A 1 29.40 28.74 28.95
C MET A 1 30.42 28.38 27.90
N THR A 2 30.00 27.64 26.88
CA THR A 2 30.71 27.55 25.60
C THR A 2 29.69 27.03 24.60
N VAL A 3 29.11 27.97 23.86
CA VAL A 3 28.22 27.75 22.74
C VAL A 3 29.10 27.42 21.54
N ASP A 4 28.98 26.20 21.02
CA ASP A 4 29.60 25.83 19.75
C ASP A 4 28.60 26.01 18.61
N VAL A 5 29.16 26.26 17.44
CA VAL A 5 28.74 27.25 16.47
C VAL A 5 27.86 26.63 15.37
N LEU A 6 26.93 27.45 14.89
CA LEU A 6 26.12 27.27 13.70
C LEU A 6 27.00 26.96 12.47
N THR A 7 26.81 25.82 11.81
CA THR A 7 27.13 25.65 10.38
C THR A 7 25.87 25.25 9.64
N HIS A 8 25.19 26.28 9.12
CA HIS A 8 24.33 26.16 7.94
C HIS A 8 25.24 25.89 6.75
N ASP A 9 25.04 24.74 6.10
CA ASP A 9 25.54 24.50 4.74
C ASP A 9 24.30 24.44 3.85
N GLU A 10 24.06 25.55 3.14
CA GLU A 10 23.21 25.55 1.96
C GLU A 10 24.01 24.93 0.82
N GLU A 11 23.51 23.85 0.22
CA GLU A 11 23.75 23.64 -1.21
C GLU A 11 22.50 23.04 -1.86
N THR A 12 21.66 23.97 -2.33
CA THR A 12 20.67 23.74 -3.37
C THR A 12 21.42 23.31 -4.63
N ALA A 13 21.37 22.02 -4.97
CA ALA A 13 21.83 21.51 -6.25
C ALA A 13 20.61 21.16 -7.13
N GLU A 14 20.38 22.07 -8.06
CA GLU A 14 19.45 22.07 -9.17
C GLU A 14 19.65 20.85 -10.11
N ALA A 15 18.53 20.37 -10.67
CA ALA A 15 18.45 19.25 -11.61
C ALA A 15 19.23 19.50 -12.92
N PRO A 16 19.52 18.43 -13.68
CA PRO A 16 18.73 18.28 -14.92
C PRO A 16 18.37 16.84 -15.27
N ALA A 17 17.09 16.60 -15.53
CA ALA A 17 16.60 15.71 -16.59
C ALA A 17 16.14 16.62 -17.73
N PRO A 18 16.31 16.30 -19.04
CA PRO A 18 15.80 15.06 -19.64
C PRO A 18 16.68 14.46 -20.76
N GLU A 19 16.71 13.13 -20.91
CA GLU A 19 17.18 12.51 -22.16
C GLU A 19 16.06 11.69 -22.80
N VAL A 20 15.67 12.16 -23.97
CA VAL A 20 14.70 11.61 -24.91
C VAL A 20 15.33 10.48 -25.71
N SER A 21 14.59 9.40 -25.92
CA SER A 21 14.82 8.50 -27.06
C SER A 21 13.51 7.81 -27.46
N PRO A 22 12.92 8.18 -28.61
CA PRO A 22 11.82 7.47 -29.24
C PRO A 22 12.37 6.50 -30.30
N ALA A 23 11.98 5.23 -30.20
CA ALA A 23 12.14 4.21 -31.24
C ALA A 23 11.11 3.12 -30.96
N GLU A 24 10.44 2.48 -31.90
CA GLU A 24 10.12 2.74 -33.29
C GLU A 24 8.92 1.79 -33.56
N ALA A 25 8.08 2.17 -34.51
CA ALA A 25 6.88 1.43 -34.91
C ALA A 25 7.18 0.02 -35.43
N THR A 26 6.25 -0.93 -35.22
CA THR A 26 5.90 -1.91 -36.26
C THR A 26 4.44 -2.38 -36.09
N VAL A 27 3.63 -2.00 -37.08
CA VAL A 27 2.32 -2.55 -37.43
C VAL A 27 2.53 -3.78 -38.31
N THR A 28 1.83 -4.88 -38.06
CA THR A 28 1.59 -5.97 -39.05
C THR A 28 0.34 -6.73 -38.57
N GLU A 29 -0.85 -6.40 -39.08
CA GLU A 29 -1.48 -6.94 -40.30
C GLU A 29 -1.80 -8.44 -40.22
N SER A 30 -3.11 -8.70 -40.02
CA SER A 30 -4.00 -9.61 -40.76
C SER A 30 -3.48 -10.96 -41.24
N ALA A 31 -4.12 -12.03 -40.76
CA ALA A 31 -4.51 -13.16 -41.61
C ALA A 31 -5.64 -13.96 -40.95
N SER A 32 -6.85 -13.80 -41.48
CA SER A 32 -7.95 -14.76 -41.33
C SER A 32 -7.65 -16.02 -42.14
N PRO A 33 -8.13 -17.19 -41.71
CA PRO A 33 -8.86 -17.98 -42.71
C PRO A 33 -10.20 -18.54 -42.17
N SER A 34 -11.22 -18.36 -43.00
CA SER A 34 -12.44 -19.17 -43.03
C SER A 34 -12.09 -20.64 -43.34
N PRO A 35 -12.90 -21.60 -42.87
CA PRO A 35 -13.51 -22.46 -43.87
C PRO A 35 -15.00 -22.75 -43.60
N GLU A 36 -15.77 -22.58 -44.67
CA GLU A 36 -17.03 -23.26 -44.94
C GLU A 36 -16.87 -24.79 -44.83
N GLY A 37 -17.89 -25.46 -44.32
CA GLY A 37 -17.99 -26.91 -44.37
C GLY A 37 -19.00 -27.48 -43.37
N SER A 38 -20.29 -27.25 -43.61
CA SER A 38 -21.35 -28.13 -43.06
C SER A 38 -21.46 -29.35 -44.00
N PRO A 39 -21.61 -30.57 -43.45
CA PRO A 39 -22.96 -31.11 -43.34
C PRO A 39 -23.21 -31.94 -42.06
N GLU A 40 -24.37 -31.73 -41.44
CA GLU A 40 -25.16 -32.76 -40.74
C GLU A 40 -25.84 -33.66 -41.82
N PRO A 41 -26.34 -34.90 -41.54
CA PRO A 41 -27.02 -35.30 -40.30
C PRO A 41 -26.82 -36.75 -39.79
N ALA A 42 -27.41 -37.00 -38.60
CA ALA A 42 -27.92 -38.28 -38.08
C ALA A 42 -26.90 -39.39 -37.75
N GLU A 43 -27.02 -40.24 -36.73
CA GLU A 43 -28.11 -40.54 -35.81
C GLU A 43 -27.51 -41.29 -34.60
N ASP A 44 -28.32 -41.34 -33.56
CA ASP A 44 -28.19 -41.98 -32.24
C ASP A 44 -27.54 -43.38 -32.22
N GLU A 45 -26.50 -43.57 -31.39
CA GLU A 45 -26.35 -44.80 -30.61
C GLU A 45 -25.37 -44.60 -29.44
N ALA A 46 -25.90 -44.49 -28.22
CA ALA A 46 -25.10 -44.66 -27.01
C ALA A 46 -24.85 -46.15 -26.75
N PRO A 47 -23.61 -46.56 -26.39
CA PRO A 47 -23.53 -47.31 -25.14
C PRO A 47 -22.27 -47.06 -24.28
N LYS A 48 -22.55 -46.74 -23.01
CA LYS A 48 -21.83 -47.07 -21.74
C LYS A 48 -20.38 -46.56 -21.53
N PRO A 49 -20.11 -45.92 -20.37
CA PRO A 49 -18.78 -45.37 -20.07
C PRO A 49 -17.80 -46.49 -19.70
N LYS A 50 -16.79 -46.72 -20.53
CA LYS A 50 -15.58 -47.44 -20.12
C LYS A 50 -14.63 -46.47 -19.42
N ARG A 51 -14.43 -46.74 -18.14
CA ARG A 51 -13.39 -46.18 -17.28
C ARG A 51 -12.03 -46.22 -17.99
N GLY A 52 -11.57 -45.07 -18.46
CA GLY A 52 -10.24 -44.87 -19.05
C GLY A 52 -9.68 -43.55 -18.56
N ARG A 53 -8.77 -43.60 -17.60
CA ARG A 53 -8.00 -42.46 -17.11
C ARG A 53 -7.17 -41.90 -18.26
N PRO A 54 -7.29 -40.64 -18.70
CA PRO A 54 -6.29 -40.05 -19.57
C PRO A 54 -5.06 -39.71 -18.72
N LYS A 55 -4.06 -40.59 -18.86
CA LYS A 55 -2.67 -40.37 -18.53
C LYS A 55 -2.17 -39.21 -19.40
N GLY A 56 -1.80 -38.11 -18.76
CA GLY A 56 -0.92 -37.08 -19.32
C GLY A 56 -1.42 -36.36 -20.57
N ALA A 57 -2.33 -35.39 -20.38
CA ALA A 57 -2.39 -34.25 -21.29
C ALA A 57 -1.27 -33.27 -20.87
N THR A 58 -0.13 -33.44 -21.54
CA THR A 58 0.75 -32.39 -22.05
C THR A 58 0.64 -31.00 -21.40
N ALA A 59 1.77 -30.62 -20.79
CA ALA A 59 2.18 -29.29 -20.39
C ALA A 59 1.44 -28.14 -21.11
N SER A 60 0.45 -27.57 -20.43
CA SER A 60 0.01 -26.22 -20.72
C SER A 60 0.96 -25.27 -20.01
N THR A 61 1.92 -24.73 -20.77
CA THR A 61 2.72 -23.55 -20.41
C THR A 61 1.84 -22.30 -20.44
N ALA A 62 0.61 -22.39 -19.92
CA ALA A 62 -0.22 -21.25 -19.59
C ALA A 62 0.56 -20.46 -18.55
N LYS A 63 1.11 -19.33 -18.97
CA LYS A 63 1.71 -18.29 -18.13
C LYS A 63 0.85 -18.17 -16.87
N LYS A 64 1.34 -18.77 -15.78
CA LYS A 64 0.66 -18.76 -14.50
C LYS A 64 0.70 -17.31 -14.05
N THR A 65 -0.36 -16.56 -14.33
CA THR A 65 -0.68 -15.30 -13.65
C THR A 65 -0.74 -15.68 -12.17
N ARG A 66 0.40 -15.55 -11.50
CA ARG A 66 0.56 -15.89 -10.11
C ARG A 66 -0.08 -14.74 -9.36
N THR A 67 -1.34 -14.91 -8.98
CA THR A 67 -2.01 -13.99 -8.06
C THR A 67 -1.17 -13.90 -6.80
N VAL A 68 -0.71 -12.70 -6.47
CA VAL A 68 0.04 -12.43 -5.25
C VAL A 68 -0.95 -11.85 -4.26
N GLU A 69 -1.24 -12.59 -3.19
CA GLU A 69 -2.07 -12.13 -2.09
C GLU A 69 -1.17 -11.44 -1.06
N LEU A 70 -1.30 -10.13 -0.91
CA LEU A 70 -0.62 -9.34 0.10
C LEU A 70 -1.64 -8.80 1.12
N ILE A 71 -1.32 -8.90 2.40
CA ILE A 71 -2.13 -8.36 3.50
C ILE A 71 -1.26 -7.37 4.26
N LEU A 72 -1.63 -6.10 4.20
CA LEU A 72 -1.03 -5.02 4.99
C LEU A 72 -1.96 -4.73 6.18
N THR A 73 -1.48 -4.97 7.39
CA THR A 73 -2.17 -4.58 8.63
C THR A 73 -1.53 -3.30 9.13
N VAL A 74 -2.34 -2.29 9.45
CA VAL A 74 -1.88 -1.04 10.04
C VAL A 74 -2.58 -0.85 11.39
N THR A 75 -1.81 -0.60 12.43
CA THR A 75 -2.29 -0.36 13.81
C THR A 75 -1.81 0.99 14.29
N GLY A 76 -2.73 1.92 14.56
CA GLY A 76 -2.44 3.24 15.12
C GLY A 76 -2.82 3.34 16.59
N THR A 77 -2.03 4.07 17.37
CA THR A 77 -2.38 4.48 18.74
C THR A 77 -2.85 5.94 18.77
N ALA A 78 -3.58 6.31 19.82
CA ALA A 78 -4.05 7.68 20.03
C ALA A 78 -2.90 8.69 20.22
N ASP A 79 -1.68 8.21 20.45
CA ASP A 79 -0.50 9.04 20.65
C ASP A 79 0.25 9.29 19.32
N GLY A 80 -0.32 8.85 18.19
CA GLY A 80 0.22 9.12 16.85
C GLY A 80 1.28 8.13 16.40
N GLU A 81 1.49 7.05 17.14
CA GLU A 81 2.36 5.94 16.74
C GLU A 81 1.56 4.97 15.86
N TRP A 82 1.99 4.79 14.62
CA TRP A 82 1.39 3.81 13.71
C TRP A 82 2.42 2.75 13.35
N GLN A 83 2.01 1.49 13.44
CA GLN A 83 2.81 0.35 13.03
C GLN A 83 2.17 -0.36 11.85
N ALA A 84 3.00 -0.84 10.93
CA ALA A 84 2.56 -1.65 9.81
C ALA A 84 3.21 -3.03 9.80
N GLU A 85 2.42 -4.01 9.39
CA GLU A 85 2.85 -5.37 9.17
C GLU A 85 2.38 -5.84 7.79
N LEU A 86 3.30 -6.44 7.02
CA LEU A 86 3.01 -6.93 5.68
C LEU A 86 3.18 -8.46 5.63
N LYS A 87 2.16 -9.15 5.13
CA LYS A 87 2.19 -10.57 4.77
C LYS A 87 2.03 -10.76 3.28
N ASN A 88 2.69 -11.79 2.75
CA ASN A 88 2.46 -12.33 1.41
C ASN A 88 2.08 -13.80 1.55
N GLY A 89 0.81 -14.11 1.30
CA GLY A 89 0.20 -15.38 1.68
C GLY A 89 0.42 -15.67 3.17
N SER A 90 1.13 -16.76 3.48
CA SER A 90 1.44 -17.15 4.88
C SER A 90 2.77 -16.61 5.40
N LYS A 91 3.56 -15.91 4.57
CA LYS A 91 4.90 -15.42 4.95
C LYS A 91 4.82 -13.96 5.38
N TRP A 92 5.50 -13.62 6.47
CA TRP A 92 5.73 -12.24 6.84
C TRP A 92 6.83 -11.63 5.97
N VAL A 93 6.55 -10.46 5.43
CA VAL A 93 7.50 -9.66 4.64
C VAL A 93 8.11 -8.58 5.51
N ALA A 94 7.30 -7.91 6.33
CA ALA A 94 7.73 -6.86 7.24
C ALA A 94 6.85 -6.84 8.51
N LYS A 95 7.42 -6.43 9.65
CA LYS A 95 6.72 -6.32 10.94
C LYS A 95 7.24 -5.13 11.73
N GLY A 96 6.34 -4.48 12.46
CA GLY A 96 6.69 -3.40 13.39
C GLY A 96 7.31 -2.19 12.68
N LEU A 97 6.94 -1.91 11.43
CA LEU A 97 7.40 -0.69 10.78
C LEU A 97 6.67 0.49 11.38
N GLU A 98 7.41 1.40 12.00
CA GLU A 98 6.87 2.69 12.41
C GLU A 98 6.59 3.55 11.18
N ILE A 99 5.38 4.07 11.09
CA ILE A 99 4.92 4.88 9.97
C ILE A 99 4.28 6.15 10.54
N PRO A 100 4.51 7.33 9.94
CA PRO A 100 3.77 8.52 10.35
C PRO A 100 2.33 8.46 9.85
N ALA A 101 1.37 8.91 10.68
CA ALA A 101 -0.06 8.98 10.32
C ALA A 101 -0.31 9.68 8.98
N ALA A 102 0.47 10.73 8.66
CA ALA A 102 0.37 11.45 7.40
C ALA A 102 0.68 10.58 6.17
N ALA A 103 1.62 9.62 6.29
CA ALA A 103 1.92 8.68 5.21
C ALA A 103 0.80 7.64 5.04
N VAL A 104 0.17 7.21 6.15
CA VAL A 104 -0.99 6.30 6.09
C VAL A 104 -2.16 6.94 5.35
N SER A 105 -2.45 8.22 5.63
CA SER A 105 -3.46 9.00 4.89
C SER A 105 -3.16 9.07 3.39
N ARG A 106 -1.92 9.38 3.02
CA ARG A 106 -1.50 9.45 1.61
C ARG A 106 -1.60 8.10 0.90
N ALA A 107 -1.08 7.04 1.54
CA ALA A 107 -1.17 5.70 0.99
C ALA A 107 -2.63 5.23 0.86
N ALA A 108 -3.50 5.53 1.82
CA ALA A 108 -4.91 5.20 1.74
C ALA A 108 -5.59 5.91 0.55
N LYS A 109 -5.26 7.19 0.30
CA LYS A 109 -5.75 7.94 -0.86
C LYS A 109 -5.29 7.34 -2.18
N GLU A 110 -4.04 6.87 -2.23
CA GLU A 110 -3.48 6.20 -3.40
C GLU A 110 -4.09 4.81 -3.65
N LEU A 111 -4.47 4.10 -2.58
CA LEU A 111 -5.15 2.80 -2.69
C LEU A 111 -6.60 2.96 -3.12
N HIS A 112 -7.41 3.70 -2.34
CA HIS A 112 -8.82 3.91 -2.64
C HIS A 112 -9.43 5.04 -1.79
N ALA A 113 -10.25 5.90 -2.41
CA ALA A 113 -10.91 7.01 -1.73
C ALA A 113 -11.78 6.56 -0.53
N ASP A 114 -12.50 5.45 -0.68
CA ASP A 114 -13.36 4.91 0.40
C ASP A 114 -12.60 4.47 1.65
N LEU A 115 -11.30 4.15 1.53
CA LEU A 115 -10.45 3.84 2.68
C LEU A 115 -9.90 5.11 3.31
N SER A 116 -9.61 6.12 2.50
CA SER A 116 -8.99 7.36 2.97
C SER A 116 -9.86 8.16 3.94
N GLY A 117 -11.17 8.25 3.70
CA GLY A 117 -12.08 9.04 4.55
C GLY A 117 -12.10 8.56 6.01
N PRO A 118 -12.44 7.29 6.28
CA PRO A 118 -12.46 6.75 7.65
C PRO A 118 -11.09 6.80 8.33
N ILE A 119 -10.01 6.58 7.59
CA ILE A 119 -8.65 6.64 8.13
C ILE A 119 -8.27 8.07 8.54
N ASP A 120 -8.57 9.05 7.69
CA ASP A 120 -8.31 10.46 7.98
C ASP A 120 -9.11 10.93 9.22
N GLU A 121 -10.36 10.49 9.37
CA GLU A 121 -11.18 10.79 10.54
C GLU A 121 -10.55 10.23 11.84
N VAL A 122 -10.14 8.97 11.84
CA VAL A 122 -9.47 8.34 13.01
C VAL A 122 -8.16 9.05 13.34
N ILE A 123 -7.38 9.44 12.33
CA ILE A 123 -6.12 10.19 12.53
C ILE A 123 -6.40 11.56 13.14
N ASN A 124 -7.44 12.27 12.70
CA ASN A 124 -7.81 13.58 13.24
C ASN A 124 -8.28 13.47 14.69
N GLN A 125 -9.12 12.48 15.00
CA GLN A 125 -9.55 12.20 16.38
C GLN A 125 -8.36 11.90 17.30
N ALA A 126 -7.38 11.12 16.83
CA ALA A 126 -6.16 10.85 17.58
C ALA A 126 -5.36 12.13 17.86
N ARG A 127 -5.21 13.01 16.86
CA ARG A 127 -4.53 14.31 17.02
C ARG A 127 -5.23 15.21 18.02
N GLU A 128 -6.56 15.28 17.97
CA GLU A 128 -7.36 16.06 18.92
C GLU A 128 -7.20 15.53 20.35
N ALA A 129 -7.24 14.20 20.53
CA ALA A 129 -7.01 13.57 21.83
C ALA A 129 -5.60 13.86 22.37
N GLN A 130 -4.57 13.81 21.50
CA GLN A 130 -3.21 14.18 21.88
C GLN A 130 -3.12 15.65 22.28
N ALA A 131 -3.69 16.56 21.49
CA ALA A 131 -3.68 18.00 21.77
C ALA A 131 -4.39 18.33 23.10
N ALA A 132 -5.52 17.67 23.38
CA ALA A 132 -6.24 17.83 24.63
C ALA A 132 -5.41 17.37 25.85
N LYS A 133 -4.69 16.24 25.74
CA LYS A 133 -3.79 15.77 26.79
C LYS A 133 -2.64 16.76 27.03
N VAL A 134 -2.03 17.28 25.96
CA VAL A 134 -0.95 18.27 26.06
C VAL A 134 -1.45 19.54 26.75
N ALA A 135 -2.60 20.08 26.34
CA ALA A 135 -3.18 21.27 26.96
C ALA A 135 -3.50 21.06 28.45
N ALA A 136 -3.99 19.88 28.84
CA ALA A 136 -4.23 19.56 30.24
C ALA A 136 -2.93 19.51 31.06
N LEU A 137 -1.90 18.85 30.54
CA LEU A 137 -0.59 18.74 31.19
C LEU A 137 0.10 20.11 31.28
N GLU A 138 -0.03 20.96 30.26
CA GLU A 138 0.53 22.32 30.28
C GLU A 138 -0.13 23.19 31.35
N ALA A 139 -1.44 23.09 31.54
CA ALA A 139 -2.16 23.80 32.61
C ALA A 139 -1.74 23.31 34.02
N GLU A 140 -1.47 22.03 34.17
CA GLU A 140 -0.93 21.47 35.42
C GLU A 140 0.49 21.99 35.70
N LEU A 141 1.36 22.04 34.67
CA LEU A 141 2.71 22.57 34.81
C LEU A 141 2.71 24.07 35.09
N GLU A 142 1.81 24.85 34.51
CA GLU A 142 1.71 26.29 34.77
C GLU A 142 1.31 26.57 36.23
N LYS A 143 0.32 25.83 36.76
CA LYS A 143 -0.05 25.92 38.17
C LYS A 143 1.10 25.53 39.10
N ALA A 144 1.82 24.46 38.77
CA ALA A 144 2.98 24.04 39.55
C ALA A 144 4.10 25.10 39.54
N LYS A 145 4.34 25.75 38.40
CA LYS A 145 5.32 26.84 38.28
C LYS A 145 4.91 28.09 39.07
N GLN A 146 3.64 28.46 39.06
CA GLN A 146 3.13 29.59 39.85
C GLN A 146 3.29 29.33 41.35
N ALA A 147 2.91 28.14 41.82
CA ALA A 147 3.06 27.77 43.23
C ALA A 147 4.53 27.76 43.69
N LEU A 148 5.47 27.37 42.80
CA LEU A 148 6.90 27.46 43.10
C LEU A 148 7.37 28.92 43.18
N ALA A 149 6.94 29.78 42.25
CA ALA A 149 7.28 31.19 42.25
C ALA A 149 6.74 31.95 43.49
N GLU A 150 5.59 31.53 44.03
CA GLU A 150 5.05 32.04 45.30
C GLU A 150 5.85 31.61 46.54
N LEU A 151 6.63 30.52 46.45
CA LEU A 151 7.47 30.02 47.54
C LEU A 151 8.89 30.61 47.53
N ASP A 152 9.42 30.93 46.34
CA ASP A 152 10.76 31.50 46.15
C ASP A 152 10.79 33.06 46.19
N GLY A 153 9.62 33.71 46.22
CA GLY A 153 9.45 35.17 46.28
C GLY A 153 8.97 35.67 47.64
#